data_AF-Q2JB69-F1
#
_entry.id   AF-Q2JB69-F1
#
_cell.length_a   1.000
_cell.length_b   1.000
_cell.length_c   1.000
_cell.angle_alpha   90.00
_cell.angle_beta   90.00
_cell.angle_gamma   90.00
#
_symmetry.space_group_name_H-M   'P 1'
#
loop_
_entity.id
_entity.type
_entity.pdbx_description
1 polymer ?
#
loop_
_entity_poly.entity_id
_entity_poly.type
_entity_poly.pdbx_seq_one_letter_code
_entity_poly.pdbx_strand_id
1 'polypeptide(L)'
;MASGAVTATGWEFHTGQLPEFVPWHRDGLIIGMLPEPLRADSEAQEMLLSDQLAVDEEIMVGASIGIAQLAPVGLVLMHRRFTSLMESRVAWAVGIRLRRQRIMAGELPRIVMAGSRPNPDVTPDGVTFSLHRVRLRDHEVVLPIDVWEIHFPALI
;
A
#
# COMPACT_ATOMS: atom_id res chain seq x y z
N MET A 1 21.21 -14.76 -3.59
CA MET A 1 20.29 -15.72 -4.24
C MET A 1 19.10 -14.94 -4.75
N ALA A 2 18.89 -14.93 -6.07
CA ALA A 2 17.80 -14.21 -6.73
C ALA A 2 16.69 -15.21 -7.10
N SER A 3 15.45 -14.94 -6.70
CA SER A 3 14.20 -15.53 -7.23
C SER A 3 13.04 -15.02 -6.36
N GLY A 4 12.02 -14.31 -6.83
CA GLY A 4 11.72 -13.78 -8.15
C GLY A 4 10.66 -12.70 -7.96
N ALA A 5 10.85 -11.54 -8.57
CA ALA A 5 9.81 -10.52 -8.61
C ALA A 5 8.66 -11.05 -9.46
N VAL A 6 7.54 -11.40 -8.83
CA VAL A 6 6.28 -11.62 -9.53
C VAL A 6 5.82 -10.24 -10.00
N THR A 7 6.19 -9.89 -11.23
CA THR A 7 5.67 -8.70 -11.88
C THR A 7 4.20 -8.94 -12.21
N ALA A 8 3.29 -8.27 -11.50
CA ALA A 8 1.90 -8.12 -11.92
C ALA A 8 1.84 -7.29 -13.21
N THR A 9 2.27 -7.88 -14.32
CA THR A 9 2.27 -7.30 -15.65
C THR A 9 0.83 -7.19 -16.12
N GLY A 10 0.29 -5.96 -16.18
CA GLY A 10 -0.98 -5.70 -16.84
C GLY A 10 -1.96 -4.79 -16.10
N TRP A 11 -1.70 -4.39 -14.85
CA TRP A 11 -2.61 -3.48 -14.15
C TRP A 11 -2.43 -2.04 -14.64
N GLU A 12 -3.56 -1.44 -15.03
CA GLU A 12 -3.66 -0.04 -15.42
C GLU A 12 -4.76 0.62 -14.58
N PHE A 13 -4.45 1.77 -13.99
CA PHE A 13 -5.35 2.57 -13.17
C PHE A 13 -5.56 3.94 -13.82
N HIS A 14 -6.77 4.49 -13.74
CA HIS A 14 -7.07 5.85 -14.18
C HIS A 14 -7.09 6.81 -12.99
N THR A 15 -6.41 7.96 -13.09
CA THR A 15 -6.35 8.97 -12.01
C THR A 15 -7.73 9.40 -11.52
N GLY A 16 -8.69 9.57 -12.42
CA GLY A 16 -10.08 9.93 -12.12
C GLY A 16 -10.93 8.83 -11.45
N GLN A 17 -10.44 7.59 -11.39
CA GLN A 17 -11.12 6.47 -10.74
C GLN A 17 -10.53 6.11 -9.38
N LEU A 18 -9.35 6.64 -9.06
CA LEU A 18 -8.73 6.41 -7.77
C LEU A 18 -9.51 7.16 -6.67
N PRO A 19 -9.69 6.60 -5.46
CA PRO A 19 -10.33 7.29 -4.35
C PRO A 19 -9.64 8.63 -4.08
N GLU A 20 -10.41 9.70 -3.83
CA GLU A 20 -9.84 10.99 -3.48
C GLU A 20 -9.15 10.90 -2.11
N PHE A 21 -7.97 11.54 -2.00
CA PHE A 21 -7.20 11.57 -0.77
C PHE A 21 -6.84 13.01 -0.43
N VAL A 22 -7.34 13.51 0.70
CA VAL A 22 -7.11 14.87 1.18
C VAL A 22 -6.39 14.84 2.53
N PRO A 23 -5.04 14.70 2.55
CA PRO A 23 -4.29 14.79 3.80
C PRO A 23 -4.23 16.23 4.31
N TRP A 24 -3.99 16.40 5.61
CA TRP A 24 -3.65 17.72 6.14
C TRP A 24 -2.31 18.24 5.59
N HIS A 25 -2.07 19.55 5.71
CA HIS A 25 -0.91 20.25 5.16
C HIS A 25 0.46 19.80 5.71
N ARG A 26 0.51 18.90 6.69
CA ARG A 26 1.75 18.45 7.36
C ARG A 26 2.19 17.09 6.85
N ASP A 27 3.51 16.86 6.88
CA ASP A 27 4.06 15.52 6.73
C ASP A 27 3.60 14.64 7.90
N GLY A 28 3.31 13.38 7.60
CA GLY A 28 2.82 12.45 8.59
C GLY A 28 2.64 11.06 8.03
N LEU A 29 2.54 10.12 8.96
CA LEU A 29 2.24 8.73 8.68
C LEU A 29 0.75 8.60 8.41
N ILE A 30 0.37 8.15 7.22
CA ILE A 30 -1.02 7.81 6.92
C ILE A 30 -1.17 6.30 6.90
N ILE A 31 -2.16 5.86 7.66
CA ILE A 31 -2.55 4.46 7.77
C ILE A 31 -3.94 4.32 7.19
N GLY A 32 -4.05 3.68 6.03
CA GLY A 32 -5.34 3.29 5.46
C GLY A 32 -5.63 1.83 5.78
N MET A 33 -6.84 1.48 6.20
CA MET A 33 -7.27 0.08 6.39
C MET A 33 -8.10 -0.38 5.20
N LEU A 34 -7.68 -1.42 4.46
CA LEU A 34 -8.47 -2.04 3.41
C LEU A 34 -9.74 -2.65 4.05
N PRO A 35 -10.94 -2.06 3.88
CA PRO A 35 -12.15 -2.62 4.47
C PRO A 35 -12.59 -3.88 3.74
N GLU A 36 -13.49 -4.65 4.32
CA GLU A 36 -14.15 -5.72 3.58
C GLU A 36 -14.90 -5.14 2.37
N PRO A 37 -14.97 -5.88 1.24
CA PRO A 37 -15.73 -5.43 0.08
C PRO A 37 -17.19 -5.17 0.43
N LEU A 38 -17.66 -3.94 0.18
CA LEU A 38 -19.08 -3.57 0.34
C LEU A 38 -20.01 -4.42 -0.55
N ARG A 39 -19.48 -4.90 -1.68
CA ARG A 39 -20.14 -5.85 -2.59
C ARG A 39 -19.07 -6.79 -3.18
N ALA A 40 -19.46 -8.04 -3.44
CA ALA A 40 -18.56 -9.09 -3.94
C ALA A 40 -17.78 -8.70 -5.22
N ASP A 41 -18.32 -7.79 -6.03
CA ASP A 41 -17.74 -7.39 -7.32
C ASP A 41 -17.31 -5.93 -7.45
N SER A 42 -17.44 -5.12 -6.40
CA SER A 42 -17.10 -3.70 -6.49
C SER A 42 -15.62 -3.43 -6.18
N GLU A 43 -14.94 -2.72 -7.08
CA GLU A 43 -13.64 -2.08 -6.81
C GLU A 43 -13.80 -0.73 -6.07
N ALA A 44 -15.04 -0.23 -5.92
CA ALA A 44 -15.30 0.99 -5.17
C ALA A 44 -15.31 0.68 -3.67
N GLN A 45 -14.28 1.16 -2.98
CA GLN A 45 -14.21 1.14 -1.52
C GLN A 45 -13.73 2.51 -1.04
N GLU A 46 -14.37 3.00 0.03
CA GLU A 46 -13.90 4.19 0.73
C GLU A 46 -12.56 3.87 1.41
N MET A 47 -11.60 4.77 1.25
CA MET A 47 -10.35 4.68 2.00
C MET A 47 -10.61 5.11 3.43
N LEU A 48 -10.69 4.13 4.33
CA LEU A 48 -10.80 4.39 5.76
C LEU A 48 -9.41 4.75 6.30
N LEU A 49 -9.22 6.04 6.51
CA LEU A 49 -8.02 6.60 7.13
C LEU A 49 -8.11 6.35 8.64
N SER A 50 -7.20 5.55 9.16
CA SER A 50 -7.17 5.17 10.57
C SER A 50 -6.49 6.24 11.42
N ASP A 51 -5.45 6.91 10.93
CA ASP A 51 -4.79 7.99 11.66
C ASP A 51 -3.79 8.77 10.78
N GLN A 52 -3.49 10.02 11.16
CA GLN A 52 -2.36 10.80 10.65
C GLN A 52 -1.45 11.19 11.83
N LEU A 53 -0.35 10.46 12.02
CA LEU A 53 0.57 10.69 13.13
C LEU A 53 1.69 11.67 12.72
N ALA A 54 1.92 12.68 13.56
CA ALA A 54 3.07 13.59 13.47
C ALA A 54 4.22 13.02 14.32
N VAL A 55 5.21 12.41 13.68
CA VAL A 55 6.36 11.78 14.32
C VAL A 55 7.61 12.03 13.48
N ASP A 56 8.80 11.89 14.06
CA ASP A 56 10.06 11.96 13.31
C ASP A 56 10.19 10.80 12.32
N GLU A 57 10.93 11.01 11.23
CA GLU A 57 11.05 10.08 10.09
C GLU A 57 11.40 8.64 10.47
N GLU A 58 12.46 8.47 11.26
CA GLU A 58 12.97 7.15 11.66
C GLU A 58 11.95 6.43 12.56
N ILE A 59 11.26 7.19 13.41
CA ILE A 59 10.20 6.70 14.29
C ILE A 59 8.96 6.33 13.46
N MET A 60 8.63 7.10 12.42
CA MET A 60 7.47 6.84 11.56
C MET A 60 7.59 5.53 10.80
N VAL A 61 8.74 5.25 10.17
CA VAL A 61 8.88 3.99 9.41
C VAL A 61 8.83 2.79 10.36
N GLY A 62 9.54 2.85 11.49
CA GLY A 62 9.48 1.78 12.50
C GLY A 62 8.08 1.60 13.11
N ALA A 63 7.44 2.68 13.56
CA ALA A 63 6.10 2.64 14.15
C ALA A 63 5.04 2.18 13.14
N SER A 64 5.16 2.59 11.88
CA SER A 64 4.25 2.20 10.81
C SER A 64 4.33 0.72 10.48
N ILE A 65 5.53 0.16 10.41
CA ILE A 65 5.74 -1.28 10.27
C ILE A 65 5.23 -2.02 11.52
N GLY A 66 5.47 -1.49 12.72
CA GLY A 66 4.95 -2.05 13.97
C GLY A 66 3.42 -2.08 14.02
N ILE A 67 2.75 -0.96 13.71
CA ILE A 67 1.28 -0.87 13.63
C ILE A 67 0.75 -1.78 12.53
N ALA A 68 1.42 -1.78 11.37
CA ALA A 68 1.07 -2.69 10.29
C ALA A 68 1.06 -4.12 10.82
N GLN A 69 2.11 -4.56 11.54
CA GLN A 69 2.23 -5.92 12.08
C GLN A 69 1.03 -6.36 12.92
N LEU A 70 0.41 -5.42 13.64
CA LEU A 70 -0.72 -5.65 14.52
C LEU A 70 -2.08 -5.55 13.82
N ALA A 71 -2.16 -4.96 12.63
CA ALA A 71 -3.41 -4.72 11.94
C ALA A 71 -4.00 -6.04 11.38
N PRO A 72 -5.26 -6.40 11.72
CA PRO A 72 -5.92 -7.60 11.19
C PRO A 72 -6.35 -7.47 9.73
N VAL A 73 -6.31 -6.24 9.19
CA VAL A 73 -6.70 -5.89 7.82
C VAL A 73 -5.51 -5.29 7.07
N GLY A 74 -5.55 -5.39 5.75
CA GLY A 74 -4.47 -4.84 4.91
C GLY A 74 -4.33 -3.34 5.08
N LEU A 75 -3.09 -2.83 5.03
CA LEU A 75 -2.74 -1.51 5.52
C LEU A 75 -1.86 -0.76 4.53
N VAL A 76 -2.15 0.50 4.22
CA VAL A 76 -1.28 1.33 3.36
C VAL A 76 -0.48 2.29 4.20
N LEU A 77 0.83 2.31 3.97
CA LEU A 77 1.79 3.15 4.68
C LEU A 77 2.26 4.32 3.83
N MET A 78 2.20 5.52 4.38
CA MET A 78 2.67 6.74 3.71
C MET A 78 3.64 7.50 4.60
N HIS A 79 4.65 8.12 3.99
CA HIS A 79 5.25 9.33 4.53
C HIS A 79 5.36 10.34 3.38
N ARG A 80 4.68 11.48 3.51
CA ARG A 80 4.55 12.49 2.42
C ARG A 80 5.87 12.99 1.84
N ARG A 81 6.95 12.95 2.60
CA ARG A 81 8.30 13.33 2.16
C ARG A 81 8.94 12.28 1.24
N PHE A 82 8.50 11.02 1.29
CA PHE A 82 9.05 9.89 0.54
C PHE A 82 8.09 9.24 -0.45
N THR A 83 6.79 9.48 -0.32
CA THR A 83 5.76 8.89 -1.19
C THR A 83 4.78 9.97 -1.60
N SER A 84 4.61 10.16 -2.90
CA SER A 84 3.60 11.10 -3.40
C SER A 84 2.18 10.60 -3.11
N LEU A 85 1.22 11.52 -2.99
CA LEU A 85 -0.19 11.18 -2.77
C LEU A 85 -0.73 10.28 -3.88
N MET A 86 -0.27 10.48 -5.12
CA MET A 86 -0.68 9.65 -6.24
C MET A 86 -0.18 8.22 -6.11
N GLU A 87 1.10 8.03 -5.79
CA GLU A 87 1.65 6.68 -5.57
C GLU A 87 0.96 5.96 -4.42
N SER A 88 0.54 6.67 -3.37
CA SER A 88 -0.24 6.09 -2.28
C SER A 88 -1.66 5.67 -2.69
N ARG A 89 -2.34 6.48 -3.52
CA ARG A 89 -3.64 6.10 -4.11
C ARG A 89 -3.52 4.88 -5.00
N VAL A 90 -2.43 4.79 -5.78
CA VAL A 90 -2.14 3.61 -6.61
C VAL A 90 -1.81 2.40 -5.71
N ALA A 91 -1.00 2.57 -4.67
CA ALA A 91 -0.67 1.50 -3.73
C ALA A 91 -1.91 0.93 -3.04
N TRP A 92 -2.84 1.79 -2.67
CA TRP A 92 -4.16 1.40 -2.17
C TRP A 92 -4.95 0.56 -3.18
N ALA A 93 -5.08 1.03 -4.42
CA ALA A 93 -5.82 0.33 -5.46
C ALA A 93 -5.21 -1.04 -5.79
N VAL A 94 -3.87 -1.13 -5.83
CA VAL A 94 -3.13 -2.39 -5.95
C VAL A 94 -3.42 -3.31 -4.76
N GLY A 95 -3.40 -2.77 -3.53
CA GLY A 95 -3.69 -3.51 -2.31
C GLY A 95 -5.08 -4.14 -2.28
N ILE A 96 -6.11 -3.38 -2.68
CA ILE A 96 -7.49 -3.90 -2.85
C ILE A 96 -7.50 -5.08 -3.82
N ARG A 97 -6.90 -4.91 -5.00
CA ARG A 97 -6.95 -5.92 -6.06
C ARG A 97 -6.23 -7.20 -5.65
N LEU A 98 -5.05 -7.09 -5.05
CA LEU A 98 -4.29 -8.23 -4.50
C LEU A 98 -5.07 -8.96 -3.42
N ARG A 99 -5.64 -8.20 -2.47
CA ARG A 99 -6.43 -8.78 -1.38
C ARG A 99 -7.60 -9.57 -1.93
N ARG A 100 -8.33 -9.02 -2.91
CA ARG A 100 -9.45 -9.70 -3.55
C ARG A 100 -9.01 -10.99 -4.27
N GLN A 101 -7.94 -10.94 -5.05
CA GLN A 101 -7.42 -12.11 -5.75
C GLN A 101 -7.09 -13.25 -4.78
N ARG A 102 -6.41 -12.93 -3.68
CA ARG A 102 -6.04 -13.91 -2.64
C ARG A 102 -7.26 -14.42 -1.87
N ILE A 103 -8.24 -13.57 -1.52
CA ILE A 103 -9.53 -14.00 -0.94
C ILE A 103 -10.26 -14.97 -1.88
N MET A 104 -10.31 -14.66 -3.18
CA MET A 104 -10.92 -15.56 -4.17
C MET A 104 -10.16 -16.88 -4.32
N ALA A 105 -8.87 -16.91 -4.00
CA ALA A 105 -8.06 -18.13 -3.93
C ALA A 105 -8.23 -18.90 -2.60
N GLY A 106 -9.09 -18.44 -1.70
CA GLY A 106 -9.32 -19.06 -0.38
C GLY A 106 -8.33 -18.64 0.70
N GLU A 107 -7.52 -17.61 0.45
CA GLU A 107 -6.58 -17.06 1.42
C GLU A 107 -7.24 -15.95 2.26
N LEU A 108 -6.77 -15.75 3.48
CA LEU A 108 -7.13 -14.58 4.31
C LEU A 108 -5.90 -13.67 4.43
N PRO A 109 -5.57 -12.92 3.36
CA PRO A 109 -4.30 -12.21 3.30
C PRO A 109 -4.36 -10.90 4.10
N ARG A 110 -3.30 -10.66 4.86
CA ARG A 110 -2.92 -9.33 5.29
C ARG A 110 -2.05 -8.70 4.21
N ILE A 111 -2.55 -7.66 3.55
CA ILE A 111 -1.84 -6.99 2.44
C ILE A 111 -1.38 -5.62 2.91
N VAL A 112 -0.08 -5.37 2.90
CA VAL A 112 0.45 -4.05 3.23
C VAL A 112 1.15 -3.47 2.02
N MET A 113 0.74 -2.28 1.58
CA MET A 113 1.29 -1.65 0.37
C MET A 113 1.91 -0.29 0.68
N ALA A 114 2.98 0.05 -0.04
CA ALA A 114 3.61 1.36 -0.04
C ALA A 114 3.84 1.84 -1.48
N GLY A 115 3.65 3.14 -1.71
CA GLY A 115 3.90 3.75 -3.02
C GLY A 115 5.38 4.00 -3.33
N SER A 116 6.26 3.85 -2.34
CA SER A 116 7.71 3.91 -2.51
C SER A 116 8.39 2.86 -1.63
N ARG A 117 9.63 2.51 -1.97
CA ARG A 117 10.37 1.48 -1.24
C ARG A 117 10.71 1.99 0.16
N PRO A 118 10.31 1.30 1.25
CA PRO A 118 10.73 1.68 2.59
C PRO A 118 12.25 1.66 2.73
N ASN A 119 12.79 2.60 3.52
CA ASN A 119 14.23 2.70 3.74
C ASN A 119 14.73 1.44 4.49
N PRO A 120 15.72 0.70 3.96
CA PRO A 120 16.24 -0.50 4.59
C PRO A 120 16.87 -0.24 5.97
N ASP A 121 17.44 0.94 6.21
CA ASP A 121 18.14 1.27 7.46
C ASP A 121 17.20 1.33 8.67
N VAL A 122 15.90 1.54 8.41
CA VAL A 122 14.83 1.64 9.42
C VAL A 122 13.82 0.51 9.28
N THR A 123 14.09 -0.47 8.42
CA THR A 123 13.25 -1.64 8.24
C THR A 123 13.61 -2.69 9.29
N PRO A 124 12.67 -3.17 10.13
CA PRO A 124 12.91 -4.22 11.10
C PRO A 124 13.35 -5.54 10.48
N ASP A 125 14.11 -6.32 11.24
CA ASP A 125 14.59 -7.63 10.83
C ASP A 125 13.45 -8.58 10.40
N GLY A 126 13.68 -9.31 9.32
CA GLY A 126 12.71 -10.29 8.78
C GLY A 126 11.60 -9.69 7.91
N VAL A 127 11.47 -8.36 7.83
CA VAL A 127 10.56 -7.71 6.89
C VAL A 127 11.14 -7.79 5.48
N THR A 128 10.34 -8.22 4.52
CA THR A 128 10.74 -8.32 3.11
C THR A 128 9.76 -7.58 2.20
N PHE A 129 10.15 -7.36 0.94
CA PHE A 129 9.37 -6.55 0.01
C PHE A 129 9.23 -7.22 -1.35
N SER A 130 8.05 -7.11 -1.95
CA SER A 130 7.80 -7.45 -3.36
C SER A 130 7.40 -6.22 -4.15
N LEU A 131 7.84 -6.12 -5.41
CA LEU A 131 7.54 -4.99 -6.27
C LEU A 131 6.44 -5.32 -7.28
N HIS A 132 5.41 -4.48 -7.31
CA HIS A 132 4.32 -4.47 -8.28
C HIS A 132 4.46 -3.22 -9.17
N ARG A 133 4.90 -3.42 -10.41
CA ARG A 133 4.99 -2.34 -11.40
C ARG A 133 3.68 -2.22 -12.16
N VAL A 134 2.98 -1.10 -11.98
CA VAL A 134 1.66 -0.84 -12.58
C VAL A 134 1.69 0.39 -13.47
N ARG A 135 0.66 0.55 -14.31
CA ARG A 135 0.50 1.73 -15.18
C ARG A 135 -0.55 2.66 -14.59
N LEU A 136 -0.24 3.94 -14.50
CA LEU A 136 -1.17 5.00 -14.18
C LEU A 136 -1.45 5.81 -15.43
N ARG A 137 -2.71 5.82 -15.88
CA ARG A 137 -3.16 6.69 -16.95
C ARG A 137 -3.73 7.98 -16.35
N ASP A 138 -3.13 9.10 -16.74
CA ASP A 138 -3.61 10.44 -16.47
C ASP A 138 -3.88 11.14 -17.80
N HIS A 139 -5.15 11.27 -18.16
CA HIS A 139 -5.58 11.68 -19.51
C HIS A 139 -4.91 10.83 -20.61
N GLU A 140 -4.11 11.44 -21.48
CA GLU A 140 -3.39 10.77 -22.58
C GLU A 140 -2.01 10.24 -22.15
N VAL A 141 -1.57 10.54 -20.93
CA VAL A 141 -0.25 10.16 -20.44
C VAL A 141 -0.35 8.86 -19.65
N VAL A 142 0.56 7.92 -19.94
CA VAL A 142 0.69 6.66 -19.18
C VAL A 142 2.04 6.65 -18.47
N LEU A 143 2.02 6.57 -17.15
CA LEU A 143 3.20 6.58 -16.28
C LEU A 143 3.37 5.21 -15.60
N PRO A 144 4.58 4.63 -15.57
CA PRO A 144 4.85 3.49 -14.72
C PRO A 144 4.93 3.94 -13.26
N ILE A 145 4.28 3.20 -12.35
CA ILE A 145 4.33 3.41 -10.91
C ILE A 145 4.78 2.11 -10.24
N ASP A 146 5.76 2.22 -9.35
CA ASP A 146 6.30 1.11 -8.58
C ASP A 146 5.60 1.07 -7.21
N VAL A 147 4.86 0.00 -6.95
CA VAL A 147 4.16 -0.23 -5.68
C VAL A 147 4.81 -1.39 -4.95
N TRP A 148 5.13 -1.21 -3.68
CA TRP A 148 5.80 -2.19 -2.84
C TRP A 148 4.81 -2.88 -1.93
N GLU A 149 4.74 -4.21 -2.01
CA GLU A 149 4.09 -5.04 -1.02
C GLU A 149 5.07 -5.38 0.10
N ILE A 150 4.66 -5.17 1.35
CA ILE A 150 5.45 -5.41 2.55
C ILE A 150 5.02 -6.74 3.16
N HIS A 151 6.00 -7.62 3.37
CA HIS A 151 5.82 -8.94 3.96
C HIS A 151 6.44 -8.97 5.35
N PHE A 152 5.65 -9.40 6.32
CA PHE A 152 6.08 -9.49 7.71
C PHE A 152 6.46 -10.94 8.02
N PRO A 153 7.43 -11.17 8.92
CA PRO A 153 7.64 -12.49 9.47
C PRO A 153 6.37 -12.96 10.19
N ALA A 154 6.17 -14.28 10.26
CA ALA A 154 5.07 -14.84 11.04
C ALA A 154 5.18 -14.39 12.50
N LEU A 155 4.05 -13.96 13.08
CA LEU A 155 3.96 -13.76 14.53
C LEU A 155 4.15 -15.13 15.19
N ILE A 156 5.26 -15.30 15.92
CA ILE A 156 5.56 -16.50 16.71
C ILE A 156 4.69 -16.51 17.96
#